data_AF-A0A2E8WTS9-F1
#
_entry.id   AF-A0A2E8WTS9-F1
#
_cell.length_a   1.000
_cell.length_b   1.000
_cell.length_c   1.000
_cell.angle_alpha   90.00
_cell.angle_beta   90.00
_cell.angle_gamma   90.00
#
_symmetry.space_group_name_H-M   'P 1'
#
loop_
_entity.id
_entity.type
_entity.pdbx_description
1 polymer ?
#
loop_
_entity_poly.entity_id
_entity_poly.type
_entity_poly.pdbx_seq_one_letter_code
_entity_poly.pdbx_strand_id
1 'polypeptide(L)'
;VGNNRVYSIDRNLWGLAIEGEDLEDTWEAPPEDAFSWTSSIENAPDKQEIIDIEFEKGIPVALNNKKMSGVNLIDELNIIAGKHGIGRVDHLENRLVGIKSREVYETPAAVILYQAIAALETATLSREQQRIKSSLSTTYSDLVYDGRWFTSLRENIEAFMDDVQKFTSGSVKLRLYKGSSTVIGRKSRFSLYDYDMSTYSTTDSFNHGSAEGFIDIYSLPSRIQAKKQKYNDL
;
A
#
# COMPACT_ATOMS: atom_id res chain seq x y z
N VAL A 1 -1.77 -29.37 -30.40
CA VAL A 1 -1.11 -28.27 -31.14
C VAL A 1 -0.47 -27.41 -30.07
N GLY A 2 0.85 -27.36 -30.01
CA GLY A 2 1.57 -26.68 -28.93
C GLY A 2 1.34 -25.18 -29.02
N ASN A 3 0.65 -24.62 -28.03
CA ASN A 3 0.57 -23.18 -27.82
C ASN A 3 1.95 -22.72 -27.31
N ASN A 4 2.88 -22.44 -28.21
CA ASN A 4 4.03 -21.60 -27.90
C ASN A 4 3.54 -20.15 -27.86
N ARG A 5 2.77 -19.79 -26.82
CA ARG A 5 2.53 -18.38 -26.51
C ARG A 5 3.86 -17.76 -26.11
N VAL A 6 4.23 -16.66 -26.75
CA VAL A 6 5.47 -15.95 -26.43
C VAL A 6 5.08 -14.63 -25.79
N TYR A 7 4.91 -14.64 -24.47
CA TYR A 7 4.75 -13.40 -23.73
C TYR A 7 6.04 -12.58 -23.77
N SER A 8 5.90 -11.26 -23.89
CA SER A 8 6.96 -10.33 -23.57
C SER A 8 7.04 -10.20 -22.05
N ILE A 9 8.18 -10.56 -21.47
CA ILE A 9 8.36 -10.63 -20.02
C ILE A 9 9.54 -9.76 -19.62
N ASP A 10 9.29 -8.81 -18.72
CA ASP A 10 10.34 -8.11 -17.97
C ASP A 10 10.30 -8.53 -16.51
N ARG A 11 11.47 -8.85 -15.94
CA ARG A 11 11.60 -9.41 -14.59
C ARG A 11 12.76 -8.79 -13.85
N ASN A 12 12.51 -8.37 -12.62
CA ASN A 12 13.55 -8.03 -11.66
C ASN A 12 13.18 -8.59 -10.28
N LEU A 13 13.84 -8.11 -9.21
CA LEU A 13 13.57 -8.53 -7.83
C LEU A 13 12.17 -8.09 -7.33
N TRP A 14 11.72 -6.93 -7.80
CA TRP A 14 10.52 -6.26 -7.30
C TRP A 14 9.23 -6.80 -7.91
N GLY A 15 9.30 -7.31 -9.14
CA GLY A 15 8.16 -7.91 -9.80
C GLY A 15 8.44 -8.42 -11.21
N LEU A 16 7.36 -8.89 -11.81
CA LEU A 16 7.26 -9.38 -13.17
C LEU A 16 6.22 -8.55 -13.93
N ALA A 17 6.53 -8.09 -15.13
CA ALA A 17 5.59 -7.53 -16.09
C ALA A 17 5.42 -8.51 -17.25
N ILE A 18 4.18 -8.72 -17.67
CA ILE A 18 3.78 -9.70 -18.69
C ILE A 18 2.86 -9.00 -19.69
N GLU A 19 3.25 -9.04 -20.96
CA GLU A 19 2.55 -8.36 -22.06
C GLU A 19 2.46 -9.25 -23.30
N GLY A 20 1.53 -8.89 -24.19
CA GLY A 20 1.38 -9.46 -25.53
C GLY A 20 0.42 -10.63 -25.64
N GLU A 21 0.19 -11.05 -26.88
CA GLU A 21 -0.72 -12.15 -27.25
C GLU A 21 -2.15 -11.90 -26.71
N ASP A 22 -2.76 -12.90 -26.09
CA ASP A 22 -4.13 -12.87 -25.56
C ASP A 22 -4.36 -11.78 -24.49
N LEU A 23 -3.29 -11.21 -23.90
CA LEU A 23 -3.41 -10.14 -22.91
C LEU A 23 -3.80 -8.79 -23.52
N GLU A 24 -3.63 -8.60 -24.83
CA GLU A 24 -3.99 -7.35 -25.51
C GLU A 24 -5.51 -7.12 -25.58
N ASP A 25 -6.32 -8.19 -25.58
CA ASP A 25 -7.77 -8.07 -25.55
C ASP A 25 -8.27 -7.86 -24.12
N THR A 26 -8.69 -6.64 -23.81
CA THR A 26 -9.22 -6.24 -22.51
C THR A 26 -10.46 -7.01 -22.03
N TRP A 27 -11.12 -7.78 -22.90
CA TRP A 27 -12.25 -8.63 -22.54
C TRP A 27 -11.83 -10.04 -22.09
N GLU A 28 -10.67 -10.52 -22.53
CA GLU A 28 -10.17 -11.84 -22.21
C GLU A 28 -9.45 -11.84 -20.85
N ALA A 29 -9.73 -12.87 -20.04
CA ALA A 29 -9.05 -13.05 -18.76
C ALA A 29 -7.59 -13.47 -19.00
N PRO A 30 -6.62 -13.01 -18.18
CA PRO A 30 -5.25 -13.48 -18.28
C PRO A 30 -5.20 -15.01 -18.12
N PRO A 31 -4.65 -15.75 -19.09
CA PRO A 31 -4.55 -17.21 -18.98
C PRO A 31 -3.55 -17.61 -17.89
N GLU A 32 -3.77 -18.76 -17.25
CA GLU A 32 -2.94 -19.19 -16.12
C GLU A 32 -1.46 -19.39 -16.48
N ASP A 33 -1.16 -19.72 -17.74
CA ASP A 33 0.21 -19.88 -18.24
C ASP A 33 0.97 -18.55 -18.40
N ALA A 34 0.31 -17.40 -18.23
CA ALA A 34 0.97 -16.10 -18.13
C ALA A 34 1.69 -15.90 -16.80
N PHE A 35 1.19 -16.52 -15.71
CA PHE A 35 1.72 -16.33 -14.36
C PHE A 35 2.82 -17.35 -14.04
N SER A 36 3.90 -16.89 -13.40
CA SER A 36 5.07 -17.70 -13.07
C SER A 36 5.56 -17.57 -11.63
N TRP A 37 5.18 -16.51 -10.92
CA TRP A 37 5.59 -16.25 -9.54
C TRP A 37 4.49 -16.58 -8.52
N THR A 38 3.23 -16.48 -8.93
CA THR A 38 2.07 -16.56 -8.04
C THR A 38 1.20 -17.77 -8.40
N SER A 39 0.67 -18.46 -7.40
CA SER A 39 -0.30 -19.55 -7.60
C SER A 39 -1.68 -19.02 -7.93
N SER A 40 -2.46 -19.76 -8.72
CA SER A 40 -3.89 -19.50 -8.88
C SER A 40 -4.62 -19.63 -7.53
N ILE A 41 -5.81 -19.04 -7.40
CA ILE A 41 -6.60 -19.11 -6.16
C ILE A 41 -7.00 -20.56 -5.83
N GLU A 42 -7.27 -21.37 -6.85
CA GLU A 42 -7.62 -22.77 -6.75
C GLU A 42 -6.45 -23.62 -6.23
N ASN A 43 -5.23 -23.29 -6.65
CA ASN A 43 -4.01 -24.01 -6.28
C ASN A 43 -3.32 -23.45 -5.03
N ALA A 44 -3.69 -22.24 -4.60
CA ALA A 44 -3.19 -21.64 -3.36
C ALA A 44 -3.62 -22.45 -2.13
N PRO A 45 -2.79 -22.51 -1.05
CA PRO A 45 -3.09 -23.31 0.14
C PRO A 45 -4.44 -23.01 0.79
N ASP A 46 -5.14 -24.06 1.25
CA ASP A 46 -6.36 -23.92 2.06
C ASP A 46 -6.10 -23.53 3.51
N LYS A 47 -4.82 -23.45 3.92
CA LYS A 47 -4.42 -23.01 5.26
C LYS A 47 -3.90 -21.59 5.23
N GLN A 48 -4.43 -20.75 6.10
CA GLN A 48 -3.96 -19.39 6.33
C GLN A 48 -2.51 -19.40 6.85
N GLU A 49 -1.72 -18.43 6.41
CA GLU A 49 -0.36 -18.19 6.89
C GLU A 49 -0.29 -16.82 7.55
N ILE A 50 0.36 -16.72 8.72
CA ILE A 50 0.55 -15.45 9.42
C ILE A 50 2.02 -15.09 9.34
N ILE A 51 2.28 -13.88 8.85
CA ILE A 51 3.61 -13.30 8.82
C ILE A 51 3.68 -12.04 9.67
N ASP A 52 4.89 -11.69 10.09
CA ASP A 52 5.23 -10.45 10.81
C ASP A 52 6.38 -9.74 10.10
N ILE A 53 6.25 -8.44 9.86
CA ILE A 53 7.29 -7.61 9.23
C ILE A 53 7.69 -6.51 10.21
N GLU A 54 8.97 -6.44 10.53
CA GLU A 54 9.54 -5.37 11.35
C GLU A 54 10.12 -4.27 10.48
N PHE A 55 9.84 -3.02 10.86
CA PHE A 55 10.33 -1.82 10.21
C PHE A 55 11.17 -0.97 11.16
N GLU A 56 12.23 -0.37 10.63
CA GLU A 56 12.99 0.70 11.26
C GLU A 56 12.99 1.92 10.34
N LYS A 57 12.44 3.04 10.82
CA LYS A 57 12.35 4.31 10.05
C LYS A 57 11.73 4.13 8.65
N GLY A 58 10.69 3.33 8.56
CA GLY A 58 10.00 3.00 7.31
C GLY A 58 10.66 1.93 6.45
N ILE A 59 11.84 1.42 6.83
CA ILE A 59 12.56 0.39 6.07
C ILE A 59 12.30 -1.00 6.69
N PRO A 60 11.89 -2.02 5.92
CA PRO A 60 11.71 -3.37 6.45
C PRO A 60 13.07 -4.01 6.79
N VAL A 61 13.21 -4.55 8.00
CA VAL A 61 14.48 -5.09 8.54
C VAL A 61 14.40 -6.54 9.01
N ALA A 62 13.18 -7.08 9.22
CA ALA A 62 12.99 -8.46 9.61
C ALA A 62 11.65 -9.02 9.10
N LEU A 63 11.64 -10.33 8.87
CA LEU A 63 10.45 -11.11 8.55
C LEU A 63 10.35 -12.26 9.55
N ASN A 64 9.18 -12.46 10.16
CA ASN A 64 8.91 -13.50 11.16
C ASN A 64 9.93 -13.52 12.32
N ASN A 65 10.27 -12.32 12.84
CA ASN A 65 11.31 -12.10 13.87
C ASN A 65 12.74 -12.48 13.47
N LYS A 66 13.01 -12.74 12.18
CA LYS A 66 14.34 -13.02 11.65
C LYS A 66 14.87 -11.80 10.91
N LYS A 67 15.93 -11.18 11.44
CA LYS A 67 16.64 -10.08 10.76
C LYS A 67 17.26 -10.57 9.46
N MET A 68 17.14 -9.77 8.41
CA MET A 68 17.67 -10.10 7.08
C MET A 68 17.90 -8.82 6.26
N SER A 69 18.69 -8.94 5.20
CA SER A 69 18.88 -7.83 4.25
C SER A 69 17.59 -7.57 3.46
N GLY A 70 17.44 -6.36 2.93
CA GLY A 70 16.27 -6.01 2.12
C GLY A 70 16.06 -6.92 0.92
N VAL A 71 17.14 -7.33 0.24
CA VAL A 71 17.07 -8.27 -0.90
C VAL A 71 16.50 -9.62 -0.47
N ASN A 72 17.06 -10.23 0.59
CA ASN A 72 16.58 -11.52 1.08
C ASN A 72 15.14 -11.44 1.59
N LEU A 73 14.76 -10.31 2.19
CA LEU A 73 13.40 -10.06 2.65
C LEU A 73 12.41 -10.03 1.50
N ILE A 74 12.75 -9.32 0.41
CA ILE A 74 11.91 -9.26 -0.80
C ILE A 74 11.81 -10.63 -1.45
N ASP A 75 12.91 -11.36 -1.60
CA ASP A 75 12.92 -12.72 -2.15
C ASP A 75 12.04 -13.68 -1.33
N GLU A 76 12.20 -13.69 0.00
CA GLU A 76 11.43 -14.56 0.89
C GLU A 76 9.93 -14.18 0.88
N LEU A 77 9.60 -12.89 0.85
CA LEU A 77 8.21 -12.43 0.71
C LEU A 77 7.61 -12.78 -0.66
N ASN A 78 8.37 -12.68 -1.75
CA ASN A 78 7.89 -13.07 -3.08
C ASN A 78 7.46 -14.54 -3.09
N ILE A 79 8.24 -15.43 -2.46
CA ILE A 79 7.92 -16.85 -2.34
C ILE A 79 6.69 -17.07 -1.47
N ILE A 80 6.67 -16.49 -0.27
CA ILE A 80 5.57 -16.70 0.69
C ILE A 80 4.26 -16.15 0.14
N ALA A 81 4.24 -14.90 -0.31
CA ALA A 81 3.02 -14.27 -0.82
C ALA A 81 2.60 -14.85 -2.19
N GLY A 82 3.55 -15.16 -3.06
CA GLY A 82 3.30 -15.80 -4.35
C GLY A 82 2.63 -17.17 -4.21
N LYS A 83 3.06 -17.99 -3.23
CA LYS A 83 2.39 -19.26 -2.89
C LYS A 83 0.91 -19.09 -2.54
N HIS A 84 0.53 -17.95 -1.96
CA HIS A 84 -0.87 -17.64 -1.65
C HIS A 84 -1.59 -16.93 -2.81
N GLY A 85 -0.98 -16.76 -3.98
CA GLY A 85 -1.60 -16.09 -5.14
C GLY A 85 -1.72 -14.57 -5.00
N ILE A 86 -0.94 -13.96 -4.10
CA ILE A 86 -1.00 -12.52 -3.83
C ILE A 86 -0.11 -11.77 -4.82
N GLY A 87 -0.57 -10.62 -5.29
CA GLY A 87 0.23 -9.72 -6.13
C GLY A 87 0.02 -9.86 -7.62
N ARG A 88 -0.99 -10.62 -8.08
CA ARG A 88 -1.48 -10.54 -9.46
C ARG A 88 -2.22 -9.22 -9.68
N VAL A 89 -1.81 -8.45 -10.67
CA VAL A 89 -2.44 -7.17 -11.06
C VAL A 89 -2.73 -7.22 -12.55
N ASP A 90 -3.97 -6.96 -12.95
CA ASP A 90 -4.38 -6.74 -14.35
C ASP A 90 -4.68 -5.25 -14.50
N HIS A 91 -3.90 -4.56 -15.31
CA HIS A 91 -3.91 -3.10 -15.36
C HIS A 91 -4.05 -2.58 -16.79
N LEU A 92 -4.99 -1.63 -16.98
CA LEU A 92 -5.08 -0.83 -18.20
C LEU A 92 -4.57 0.58 -17.89
N GLU A 93 -3.34 0.87 -18.32
CA GLU A 93 -2.62 2.08 -17.92
C GLU A 93 -2.62 3.18 -18.98
N ASN A 94 -2.12 4.36 -18.62
CA ASN A 94 -1.89 5.47 -19.54
C ASN A 94 -0.39 5.65 -19.74
N ARG A 95 0.12 5.22 -20.89
CA ARG A 95 1.52 5.46 -21.22
C ARG A 95 1.76 6.94 -21.48
N LEU A 96 2.94 7.42 -21.06
CA LEU A 96 3.35 8.83 -21.26
C LEU A 96 3.29 9.26 -22.72
N VAL A 97 3.50 8.33 -23.66
CA VAL A 97 3.42 8.57 -25.10
C VAL A 97 1.99 8.76 -25.64
N GLY A 98 0.98 8.78 -24.76
CA GLY A 98 -0.39 9.18 -25.08
C GLY A 98 -1.35 8.04 -25.46
N ILE A 99 -0.94 6.79 -25.28
CA ILE A 99 -1.76 5.60 -25.56
C ILE A 99 -2.09 4.85 -24.28
N LYS A 100 -3.12 4.01 -24.33
CA LYS A 100 -3.37 3.01 -23.29
C LYS A 100 -2.73 1.69 -23.67
N SER A 101 -2.22 0.98 -22.68
CA SER A 101 -1.77 -0.42 -22.80
C SER A 101 -2.39 -1.25 -21.68
N ARG A 102 -2.63 -2.53 -21.95
CA ARG A 102 -2.97 -3.50 -20.92
C ARG A 102 -1.73 -4.32 -20.60
N GLU A 103 -1.43 -4.42 -19.31
CA GLU A 103 -0.30 -5.18 -18.80
C GLU A 103 -0.73 -5.97 -17.57
N VAL A 104 -0.13 -7.15 -17.41
CA VAL A 104 -0.33 -8.00 -16.23
C VAL A 104 0.95 -8.04 -15.42
N TYR A 105 0.84 -7.91 -14.10
CA TYR A 105 1.98 -7.92 -13.21
C TYR A 105 1.89 -8.99 -12.12
N GLU A 106 3.05 -9.49 -11.70
CA GLU A 106 3.21 -10.24 -10.46
C GLU A 106 4.17 -9.48 -9.52
N THR A 107 3.62 -8.92 -8.44
CA THR A 107 4.35 -8.08 -7.46
C THR A 107 4.11 -8.51 -5.99
N PRO A 108 4.29 -9.80 -5.64
CA PRO A 108 3.88 -10.34 -4.34
C PRO A 108 4.48 -9.60 -3.14
N ALA A 109 5.80 -9.42 -3.10
CA ALA A 109 6.45 -8.71 -1.99
C ALA A 109 6.06 -7.23 -1.93
N ALA A 110 5.96 -6.56 -3.09
CA ALA A 110 5.64 -5.14 -3.16
C ALA A 110 4.26 -4.84 -2.56
N VAL A 111 3.24 -5.65 -2.90
CA VAL A 111 1.88 -5.50 -2.36
C VAL A 111 1.86 -5.70 -0.85
N ILE A 112 2.56 -6.73 -0.34
CA ILE A 112 2.66 -6.99 1.10
C ILE A 112 3.37 -5.85 1.83
N LEU A 113 4.52 -5.40 1.31
CA LEU A 113 5.30 -4.33 1.93
C LEU A 113 4.53 -3.01 1.93
N TYR A 114 3.87 -2.66 0.82
CA TYR A 114 3.03 -1.48 0.72
C TYR A 114 1.88 -1.51 1.74
N GLN A 115 1.16 -2.64 1.84
CA GLN A 115 0.08 -2.80 2.80
C GLN A 115 0.59 -2.72 4.25
N ALA A 116 1.74 -3.33 4.52
CA ALA A 116 2.34 -3.36 5.86
C ALA A 116 2.79 -1.97 6.29
N ILE A 117 3.56 -1.24 5.46
CA ILE A 117 4.04 0.09 5.81
C ILE A 117 2.89 1.09 5.95
N ALA A 118 1.90 1.05 5.04
CA ALA A 118 0.72 1.91 5.14
C ALA A 118 -0.02 1.66 6.47
N ALA A 119 -0.14 0.40 6.90
CA ALA A 119 -0.75 0.10 8.18
C ALA A 119 0.07 0.61 9.37
N LEU A 120 1.41 0.50 9.34
CA LEU A 120 2.26 1.04 10.41
C LEU A 120 2.14 2.56 10.51
N GLU A 121 2.10 3.24 9.36
CA GLU A 121 1.95 4.69 9.27
C GLU A 121 0.65 5.19 9.91
N THR A 122 -0.44 4.41 9.85
CA THR A 122 -1.69 4.78 10.57
C THR A 122 -1.49 4.90 12.08
N ALA A 123 -0.52 4.18 12.64
CA ALA A 123 -0.18 4.24 14.05
C ALA A 123 0.90 5.29 14.37
N THR A 124 1.81 5.59 13.44
CA THR A 124 2.99 6.44 13.74
C THR A 124 2.94 7.85 13.16
N LEU A 125 2.04 8.12 12.21
CA LEU A 125 1.88 9.43 11.58
C LEU A 125 0.58 10.11 12.02
N SER A 126 0.65 11.42 12.25
CA SER A 126 -0.55 12.23 12.47
C SER A 126 -1.42 12.26 11.21
N ARG A 127 -2.71 12.61 11.37
CA ARG A 127 -3.67 12.70 10.27
C ARG A 127 -3.19 13.60 9.12
N GLU A 128 -2.62 14.76 9.43
CA GLU A 128 -2.18 15.70 8.41
C GLU A 128 -0.87 15.25 7.73
N GLN A 129 0.04 14.60 8.47
CA GLN A 129 1.22 13.98 7.87
C GLN A 129 0.83 12.90 6.85
N GLN A 130 -0.13 12.03 7.19
CA GLN A 130 -0.60 10.99 6.25
C GLN A 130 -1.20 11.59 4.98
N ARG A 131 -2.02 12.65 5.11
CA ARG A 131 -2.63 13.34 3.96
C ARG A 131 -1.58 13.94 3.03
N ILE A 132 -0.63 14.70 3.56
CA ILE A 132 0.41 15.34 2.75
C ILE A 132 1.34 14.30 2.12
N LYS A 133 1.76 13.31 2.91
CA LYS A 133 2.58 12.20 2.43
C LYS A 133 1.90 11.44 1.29
N SER A 134 0.60 11.16 1.40
CA SER A 134 -0.14 10.46 0.34
C SER A 134 -0.14 11.26 -0.97
N SER A 135 -0.38 12.57 -0.92
CA SER A 135 -0.33 13.43 -2.11
C SER A 135 1.06 13.46 -2.75
N LEU A 136 2.11 13.58 -1.93
CA LEU A 136 3.49 13.60 -2.42
C LEU A 136 3.92 12.23 -2.95
N SER A 137 3.43 11.14 -2.36
CA SER A 137 3.67 9.77 -2.84
C SER A 137 3.12 9.56 -4.25
N THR A 138 1.92 10.09 -4.55
CA THR A 138 1.36 10.04 -5.91
C THR A 138 2.24 10.81 -6.89
N THR A 139 2.64 12.03 -6.54
CA THR A 139 3.55 12.82 -7.39
C THR A 139 4.90 12.12 -7.60
N TYR A 140 5.44 11.47 -6.56
CA TYR A 140 6.67 10.69 -6.66
C TYR A 140 6.51 9.52 -7.64
N SER A 141 5.41 8.77 -7.53
CA SER A 141 5.09 7.67 -8.46
C SER A 141 4.99 8.15 -9.91
N ASP A 142 4.32 9.27 -10.16
CA ASP A 142 4.21 9.86 -11.50
C ASP A 142 5.59 10.23 -12.07
N LEU A 143 6.46 10.85 -11.26
CA LEU A 143 7.83 11.18 -11.68
C LEU A 143 8.64 9.93 -12.04
N VAL A 144 8.48 8.83 -11.30
CA VAL A 144 9.17 7.57 -11.58
C VAL A 144 8.66 6.96 -12.88
N TYR A 145 7.33 6.90 -13.05
CA TYR A 145 6.69 6.38 -14.26
C TYR A 145 7.09 7.17 -15.52
N ASP A 146 7.14 8.50 -15.42
CA ASP A 146 7.51 9.39 -16.52
C ASP A 146 9.02 9.35 -16.87
N GLY A 147 9.82 8.50 -16.22
CA GLY A 147 11.27 8.43 -16.42
C GLY A 147 12.04 9.63 -15.85
N ARG A 148 11.43 10.39 -14.93
CA ARG A 148 11.97 11.63 -14.35
C ARG A 148 12.72 11.38 -13.03
N TRP A 149 13.36 10.23 -12.92
CA TRP A 149 14.11 9.81 -11.72
C TRP A 149 15.19 10.82 -11.30
N PHE A 150 15.94 11.37 -12.25
CA PHE A 150 17.07 12.26 -11.97
C PHE A 150 16.66 13.73 -11.77
N THR A 151 15.39 14.01 -11.46
CA THR A 151 14.93 15.38 -11.21
C THR A 151 15.09 15.76 -9.75
N SER A 152 15.48 17.01 -9.48
CA SER A 152 15.58 17.54 -8.11
C SER A 152 14.23 17.54 -7.38
N LEU A 153 13.11 17.62 -8.10
CA LEU A 153 11.79 17.48 -7.47
C LEU A 153 11.62 16.11 -6.81
N ARG A 154 12.08 15.02 -7.46
CA ARG A 154 12.05 13.69 -6.89
C ARG A 154 12.92 13.61 -5.63
N GLU A 155 14.13 14.15 -5.66
CA GLU A 155 15.05 14.25 -4.50
C GLU A 155 14.43 15.04 -3.33
N ASN A 156 13.77 16.16 -3.62
CA ASN A 156 13.10 16.99 -2.61
C ASN A 156 11.96 16.22 -1.93
N ILE A 157 11.19 15.45 -2.70
CA ILE A 157 10.12 14.60 -2.15
C ILE A 157 10.71 13.45 -1.33
N GLU A 158 11.79 12.81 -1.80
CA GLU A 158 12.49 11.77 -1.05
C GLU A 158 12.99 12.27 0.31
N ALA A 159 13.59 13.47 0.37
CA ALA A 159 14.02 14.07 1.62
C ALA A 159 12.85 14.28 2.61
N PHE A 160 11.66 14.65 2.10
CA PHE A 160 10.45 14.69 2.91
C PHE A 160 10.04 13.29 3.40
N MET A 161 10.10 12.28 2.53
CA MET A 161 9.77 10.89 2.87
C MET A 161 10.70 10.33 3.96
N ASP A 162 11.99 10.64 3.90
CA ASP A 162 12.95 10.21 4.92
C ASP A 162 12.67 10.84 6.29
N ASP A 163 12.36 12.15 6.34
CA ASP A 163 12.05 12.81 7.61
C ASP A 163 10.70 12.37 8.19
N VAL A 164 9.66 12.25 7.35
CA VAL A 164 8.32 11.86 7.82
C VAL A 164 8.33 10.43 8.38
N GLN A 165 9.21 9.56 7.89
CA GLN A 165 9.31 8.16 8.33
C GLN A 165 10.19 7.94 9.57
N LYS A 166 10.83 8.98 10.14
CA LYS A 166 11.79 8.82 11.25
C LYS A 166 11.28 8.10 12.50
N PHE A 167 9.96 8.12 12.73
CA PHE A 167 9.30 7.42 13.84
C PHE A 167 8.47 6.20 13.39
N THR A 168 8.49 5.87 12.10
CA THR A 168 7.81 4.70 11.56
C THR A 168 8.64 3.44 11.80
N SER A 169 8.80 3.08 13.07
CA SER A 169 9.46 1.85 13.51
C SER A 169 8.49 1.01 14.33
N GLY A 170 8.39 -0.28 14.03
CA GLY A 170 7.43 -1.18 14.66
C GLY A 170 7.26 -2.48 13.88
N SER A 171 6.27 -3.29 14.25
CA SER A 171 5.97 -4.55 13.56
C SER A 171 4.53 -4.60 13.10
N VAL A 172 4.28 -5.19 11.94
CA VAL A 172 2.96 -5.39 11.36
C VAL A 172 2.75 -6.88 11.09
N LYS A 173 1.62 -7.41 11.56
CA LYS A 173 1.21 -8.79 11.31
C LYS A 173 0.20 -8.83 10.18
N LEU A 174 0.43 -9.72 9.22
CA LEU A 174 -0.47 -9.97 8.10
C LEU A 174 -0.89 -11.44 8.08
N ARG A 175 -2.14 -11.68 7.72
CA ARG A 175 -2.69 -12.99 7.37
C ARG A 175 -2.76 -13.09 5.86
N LEU A 176 -2.17 -14.14 5.31
CA LEU A 176 -2.18 -14.47 3.88
C LEU A 176 -3.09 -15.65 3.65
N TYR A 177 -3.98 -15.52 2.66
CA TYR A 177 -4.93 -16.56 2.30
C TYR A 177 -5.52 -16.32 0.91
N LYS A 178 -5.28 -17.23 -0.03
CA LYS A 178 -5.97 -17.33 -1.33
C LYS A 178 -6.23 -15.97 -2.02
N GLY A 179 -5.16 -15.35 -2.49
CA GLY A 179 -5.14 -14.06 -3.18
C GLY A 179 -5.25 -12.85 -2.25
N SER A 180 -5.52 -13.06 -0.96
CA SER A 180 -5.74 -11.98 0.00
C SER A 180 -4.61 -11.87 1.03
N SER A 181 -4.22 -10.63 1.32
CA SER A 181 -3.45 -10.25 2.49
C SER A 181 -4.28 -9.31 3.37
N THR A 182 -4.37 -9.63 4.67
CA THR A 182 -5.13 -8.83 5.65
C THR A 182 -4.22 -8.44 6.80
N VAL A 183 -4.16 -7.15 7.14
CA VAL A 183 -3.47 -6.71 8.34
C VAL A 183 -4.27 -7.08 9.58
N ILE A 184 -3.65 -7.83 10.49
CA ILE A 184 -4.30 -8.36 11.69
C ILE A 184 -3.73 -7.79 13.00
N GLY A 185 -2.66 -7.01 12.90
CA GLY A 185 -2.07 -6.36 14.06
C GLY A 185 -0.95 -5.43 13.67
N ARG A 186 -0.69 -4.44 14.52
CA ARG A 186 0.43 -3.52 14.41
C ARG A 186 0.85 -3.08 15.80
N LYS A 187 2.14 -2.85 16.01
CA LYS A 187 2.69 -2.34 17.26
C LYS A 187 3.85 -1.41 16.97
N SER A 188 3.95 -0.32 17.73
CA SER A 188 5.07 0.60 17.68
C SER A 188 5.28 1.24 19.03
N ARG A 189 6.54 1.44 19.43
CA ARG A 189 6.87 2.29 20.59
C ARG A 189 6.62 3.78 20.34
N PHE A 190 6.44 4.17 19.08
CA PHE A 190 6.13 5.53 18.64
C PHE A 190 4.67 5.66 18.19
N SER A 191 3.81 4.73 18.63
CA SER A 191 2.39 4.78 18.34
C SER A 191 1.77 6.07 18.90
N LEU A 192 1.04 6.77 18.04
CA LEU A 192 0.17 7.89 18.40
C LEU A 192 -1.21 7.42 18.86
N TYR A 193 -1.53 6.12 18.72
CA TYR A 193 -2.68 5.53 19.38
C TYR A 193 -2.44 5.47 20.89
N ASP A 194 -3.28 6.17 21.63
CA ASP A 194 -3.35 6.16 23.08
C ASP A 194 -4.62 5.42 23.49
N TYR A 195 -4.44 4.30 24.20
CA TYR A 195 -5.54 3.43 24.62
C TYR A 195 -6.46 4.15 25.61
N ASP A 196 -5.91 4.82 26.61
CA ASP A 196 -6.68 5.47 27.66
C ASP A 196 -7.44 6.68 27.13
N MET A 197 -6.97 7.31 26.05
CA MET A 197 -7.69 8.39 25.36
C MET A 197 -8.79 7.91 24.40
N SER A 198 -8.83 6.61 24.06
CA SER A 198 -9.71 6.05 23.01
C SER A 198 -10.73 5.05 23.53
N THR A 199 -10.53 4.54 24.74
CA THR A 199 -11.34 3.47 25.32
C THR A 199 -12.67 3.97 25.86
N TYR A 200 -13.68 3.09 25.92
CA TYR A 200 -14.94 3.31 26.64
C TYR A 200 -14.95 2.60 28.00
N SER A 201 -13.81 2.06 28.44
CA SER A 201 -13.66 1.43 29.75
C SER A 201 -13.57 2.45 30.88
N THR A 202 -13.53 1.96 32.12
CA THR A 202 -13.37 2.81 33.32
C THR A 202 -12.04 3.58 33.39
N THR A 203 -11.13 3.32 32.46
CA THR A 203 -9.83 4.00 32.34
C THR A 203 -9.84 5.11 31.29
N ASP A 204 -11.01 5.44 30.72
CA ASP A 204 -11.16 6.56 29.79
C ASP A 204 -10.65 7.87 30.43
N SER A 205 -9.74 8.53 29.72
CA SER A 205 -9.11 9.78 30.10
C SER A 205 -9.47 10.95 29.17
N PHE A 206 -10.34 10.72 28.17
CA PHE A 206 -10.77 11.75 27.24
C PHE A 206 -11.69 12.77 27.94
N ASN A 207 -11.36 14.06 27.83
CA ASN A 207 -12.23 15.12 28.35
C ASN A 207 -13.39 15.40 27.39
N HIS A 208 -14.50 14.67 27.56
CA HIS A 208 -15.73 14.81 26.77
C HIS A 208 -16.35 16.20 26.83
N GLY A 209 -16.14 16.96 27.90
CA GLY A 209 -16.67 18.34 28.03
C GLY A 209 -16.10 19.31 27.00
N SER A 210 -14.91 19.03 26.45
CA SER A 210 -14.29 19.86 25.40
C SER A 210 -14.96 19.69 24.03
N ALA A 211 -15.72 18.62 23.82
CA ALA A 211 -16.28 18.29 22.51
C ALA A 211 -17.34 19.30 22.04
N GLU A 212 -18.18 19.80 22.95
CA GLU A 212 -19.26 20.75 22.63
C GLU A 212 -18.70 22.04 22.03
N GLY A 213 -17.77 22.70 22.73
CA GLY A 213 -17.13 23.92 22.25
C GLY A 213 -16.33 23.71 20.96
N PHE A 214 -15.69 22.55 20.80
CA PHE A 214 -15.02 22.19 19.56
C PHE A 214 -16.00 22.10 18.40
N ILE A 215 -17.11 21.37 18.54
CA ILE A 215 -18.12 21.20 17.49
C ILE A 215 -18.71 22.55 17.09
N ASP A 216 -19.00 23.41 18.06
CA ASP A 216 -19.57 24.73 17.80
C ASP A 216 -18.64 25.60 16.96
N ILE A 217 -17.37 25.72 17.33
CA ILE A 217 -16.39 26.56 16.62
C ILE A 217 -16.01 25.92 15.27
N TYR A 218 -15.77 24.61 15.24
CA TYR A 218 -15.35 23.89 14.03
C TYR A 218 -16.42 23.93 12.94
N SER A 219 -17.71 23.83 13.31
CA SER A 219 -18.83 23.86 12.36
C SER A 219 -19.26 25.26 11.95
N LEU A 220 -18.83 26.30 12.65
CA LEU A 220 -19.30 27.68 12.48
C LEU A 220 -19.20 28.19 11.02
N PRO A 221 -18.06 28.01 10.30
CA PRO A 221 -17.96 28.47 8.91
C PRO A 221 -18.99 27.81 7.99
N SER A 222 -19.15 26.48 8.09
CA SER A 222 -20.12 25.72 7.28
C SER A 222 -21.56 26.13 7.57
N ARG A 223 -21.89 26.39 8.84
CA ARG A 223 -23.20 26.90 9.26
C ARG A 223 -23.49 28.29 8.67
N ILE A 224 -22.49 29.17 8.63
CA ILE A 224 -22.62 30.50 8.03
C ILE A 224 -22.86 30.37 6.52
N GLN A 225 -22.07 29.55 5.83
CA GLN A 225 -22.22 29.33 4.38
C GLN A 225 -23.63 28.82 4.04
N ALA A 226 -24.09 27.75 4.73
CA ALA A 226 -25.41 27.18 4.52
C ALA A 226 -26.55 28.19 4.77
N LYS A 227 -26.36 29.12 5.71
CA LYS A 227 -27.34 30.18 6.00
C LYS A 227 -27.36 31.29 4.94
N LYS A 228 -26.21 31.61 4.35
CA LYS A 228 -26.00 32.77 3.46
C LYS A 228 -26.08 32.46 1.96
N GLN A 229 -25.80 31.22 1.57
CA GLN A 229 -25.78 30.77 0.17
C GLN A 229 -26.81 29.64 0.00
N LYS A 230 -28.10 29.97 0.04
CA LYS A 230 -29.13 28.94 -0.18
C LYS A 230 -29.25 28.69 -1.67
N TYR A 231 -29.38 27.41 -2.03
CA TYR A 231 -29.59 27.02 -3.43
C TYR A 231 -30.81 27.70 -4.06
N ASN A 232 -31.87 27.93 -3.27
CA ASN A 232 -33.08 28.62 -3.73
C ASN A 232 -32.92 30.13 -3.97
N ASP A 233 -31.76 30.70 -3.61
CA ASP A 233 -31.44 32.11 -3.88
C ASP A 233 -30.67 32.29 -5.22
N LEU A 234 -30.45 31.20 -5.96
CA LEU A 234 -29.95 31.17 -7.36
C LEU A 234 -31.12 31.13 -8.34
#